data_AF-A0A509EBG2-F1
#
_entry.id   AF-A0A509EBG2-F1
#
_cell.length_a   1.000
_cell.length_b   1.000
_cell.length_c   1.000
_cell.angle_alpha   90.00
_cell.angle_beta   90.00
_cell.angle_gamma   90.00
#
_symmetry.space_group_name_H-M   'P 1'
#
loop_
_entity.id
_entity.type
_entity.pdbx_description
1 polymer ?
#
loop_
_entity_poly.entity_id
_entity_poly.type
_entity_poly.pdbx_seq_one_letter_code
_entity_poly.pdbx_strand_id
1 'polypeptide(L)'
;MIYGFAEQSGGRVRISSEVGQGTAVCIDRPRHHGAAEEADRRAAQALAPRAEQGETVLVVDDAPAVRMLVREVPEDLGYAALSSPATRRLRRWATAIWSPAWRC
;
A
#
# COMPACT_ATOMS: atom_id res chain seq x y z
N MET A 1 0.57 -6.58 10.32
CA MET A 1 -0.42 -6.19 11.35
C MET A 1 -1.76 -6.82 11.00
N ILE A 2 -2.30 -7.71 11.84
CA ILE A 2 -3.53 -8.46 11.53
C ILE A 2 -4.81 -7.69 11.90
N TYR A 3 -4.82 -6.98 13.04
CA TYR A 3 -5.97 -6.18 13.48
C TYR A 3 -6.31 -5.06 12.49
N GLY A 4 -5.31 -4.22 12.15
CA GLY A 4 -5.49 -3.13 11.19
C GLY A 4 -5.87 -3.63 9.80
N PHE A 5 -5.30 -4.76 9.36
CA PHE A 5 -5.69 -5.38 8.08
C PHE A 5 -7.18 -5.77 8.08
N ALA A 6 -7.67 -6.39 9.16
CA ALA A 6 -9.07 -6.81 9.25
C ALA A 6 -10.03 -5.61 9.29
N GLU A 7 -9.75 -4.56 10.08
CA GLU A 7 -10.61 -3.37 10.13
C GLU A 7 -10.64 -2.58 8.82
N GLN A 8 -9.48 -2.29 8.24
CA GLN A 8 -9.36 -1.54 6.98
C GLN A 8 -10.04 -2.27 5.80
N SER A 9 -10.23 -3.56 5.98
CA SER A 9 -10.87 -4.46 5.03
C SER A 9 -12.38 -4.59 5.20
N GLY A 10 -12.99 -3.86 6.14
CA GLY A 10 -14.41 -4.00 6.51
C GLY A 10 -14.72 -5.32 7.23
N GLY A 11 -13.69 -6.01 7.74
CA GLY A 11 -13.79 -7.24 8.51
C GLY A 11 -13.73 -7.02 10.02
N ARG A 12 -13.67 -8.11 10.79
CA ARG A 12 -13.60 -8.09 12.25
C ARG A 12 -12.65 -9.18 12.76
N VAL A 13 -12.01 -8.92 13.90
CA VAL A 13 -11.22 -9.93 14.64
C VAL A 13 -11.86 -10.18 16.00
N ARG A 14 -11.98 -11.45 16.39
CA ARG A 14 -12.38 -11.89 17.73
C ARG A 14 -11.34 -12.83 18.29
N ILE A 15 -10.98 -12.66 19.56
CA ILE A 15 -10.02 -13.51 20.26
C ILE A 15 -10.68 -14.02 21.54
N SER A 16 -10.63 -15.33 21.74
CA SER A 16 -11.04 -16.00 22.98
C SER A 16 -9.84 -16.77 23.50
N SER A 17 -9.48 -16.57 24.77
CA SER A 17 -8.34 -17.22 25.38
C SER A 17 -8.62 -17.49 26.85
N GLU A 18 -8.27 -18.69 27.30
CA GLU A 18 -8.37 -19.09 28.69
C GLU A 18 -7.16 -19.96 29.06
N VAL A 19 -6.58 -19.69 30.23
CA VAL A 19 -5.38 -20.37 30.72
C VAL A 19 -5.67 -21.86 30.87
N GLY A 20 -4.85 -22.70 30.22
CA GLY A 20 -5.03 -24.16 30.23
C GLY A 20 -6.08 -24.70 29.23
N GLN A 21 -6.88 -23.84 28.61
CA GLN A 21 -7.84 -24.22 27.54
C GLN A 21 -7.37 -23.80 26.15
N GLY A 22 -6.41 -22.87 26.08
CA GLY A 22 -5.79 -22.41 24.83
C GLY A 22 -6.40 -21.11 24.31
N THR A 23 -6.14 -20.83 23.03
CA THR A 23 -6.51 -19.56 22.38
C THR A 23 -7.11 -19.82 21.01
N ALA A 24 -8.23 -19.17 20.73
CA ALA A 24 -8.89 -19.15 19.43
C ALA A 24 -8.92 -17.72 18.88
N VAL A 25 -8.52 -17.58 17.61
CA VAL A 25 -8.56 -16.32 16.87
C VAL A 25 -9.46 -16.50 15.65
N CYS A 26 -10.52 -15.68 15.56
CA CYS A 26 -11.45 -15.68 14.45
C CYS A 26 -11.33 -14.37 13.67
N ILE A 27 -11.23 -14.47 12.34
CA ILE A 27 -11.17 -13.33 11.44
C ILE A 27 -12.34 -13.43 10.47
N ASP A 28 -13.26 -12.47 10.55
CA ASP A 28 -14.44 -12.37 9.71
C ASP A 28 -14.18 -11.37 8.58
N ARG A 29 -14.55 -11.68 7.34
CA ARG A 29 -14.47 -10.76 6.19
C ARG A 29 -15.74 -10.78 5.36
N PRO A 30 -16.14 -9.63 4.78
CA PRO A 30 -17.20 -9.59 3.78
C PRO A 30 -16.87 -10.53 2.62
N ARG A 31 -17.81 -11.40 2.28
CA ARG A 31 -17.70 -12.27 1.12
C ARG A 31 -17.91 -11.43 -0.13
N HIS A 32 -16.97 -11.50 -1.06
CA HIS A 32 -17.20 -10.96 -2.39
C HIS A 32 -18.12 -11.91 -3.18
N HIS A 33 -19.20 -11.36 -3.77
CA HIS A 33 -20.21 -12.11 -4.51
C HIS A 33 -20.11 -11.94 -6.04
N GLY A 34 -19.09 -11.23 -6.55
CA GLY A 34 -18.83 -11.07 -7.97
C GLY A 34 -18.05 -12.23 -8.59
N ALA A 35 -17.99 -12.26 -9.92
CA ALA A 35 -17.13 -13.19 -10.67
C ALA A 35 -15.65 -12.86 -10.40
N ALA A 36 -14.77 -13.86 -10.48
CA ALA A 36 -13.33 -13.62 -10.34
C ALA A 36 -12.83 -12.80 -11.55
N GLU A 37 -12.67 -11.48 -11.36
CA GLU A 37 -12.21 -10.54 -12.39
C GLU A 37 -10.70 -10.65 -12.60
N GLU A 38 -10.24 -11.74 -13.20
CA GLU A 38 -8.85 -11.86 -13.66
C GLU A 38 -8.59 -11.00 -14.92
N ALA A 39 -9.66 -10.56 -15.59
CA ALA A 39 -9.60 -9.73 -16.80
C ALA A 39 -9.40 -8.23 -16.47
N ASP A 40 -10.10 -7.69 -15.47
CA ASP A 40 -10.06 -6.25 -15.16
C ASP A 40 -8.72 -5.80 -14.58
N ARG A 41 -8.03 -6.68 -13.85
CA ARG A 41 -6.69 -6.36 -13.32
C ARG A 41 -5.68 -6.10 -14.44
N ARG A 42 -5.73 -6.87 -15.52
CA ARG A 42 -4.87 -6.69 -16.70
C ARG A 42 -5.27 -5.46 -17.51
N ALA A 43 -6.56 -5.19 -17.63
CA ALA A 43 -7.06 -3.99 -18.30
C ALA A 43 -6.66 -2.70 -17.55
N ALA A 44 -6.75 -2.69 -16.22
CA ALA A 44 -6.32 -1.57 -15.38
C ALA A 44 -4.81 -1.31 -15.47
N GLN A 45 -3.98 -2.37 -15.53
CA GLN A 45 -2.54 -2.23 -15.75
C GLN A 45 -2.20 -1.67 -17.14
N ALA A 46 -2.97 -2.02 -18.18
CA ALA A 46 -2.76 -1.50 -19.52
C ALA A 46 -3.13 -0.02 -19.67
N LEU A 47 -4.01 0.50 -18.81
CA LEU A 47 -4.44 1.90 -18.79
C LEU A 47 -3.57 2.79 -17.89
N ALA A 48 -2.67 2.21 -17.10
CA ALA A 48 -1.79 2.98 -16.23
C ALA A 48 -0.83 3.84 -17.07
N PRO A 49 -0.70 5.15 -16.77
CA PRO A 49 0.31 5.99 -17.40
C PRO A 49 1.69 5.36 -17.19
N ARG A 50 2.47 5.29 -18.26
CA ARG A 50 3.89 4.92 -18.18
C ARG A 50 4.73 6.16 -17.96
N ALA A 51 5.86 5.99 -17.31
CA ALA A 51 6.78 7.09 -17.07
C ALA A 51 7.28 7.72 -18.38
N GLU A 52 7.24 9.05 -18.42
CA GLU A 52 8.04 9.83 -19.36
C GLU A 52 9.50 9.92 -18.85
N GLN A 53 10.45 10.30 -19.71
CA GLN A 53 11.86 10.31 -19.33
C GLN A 53 12.13 11.24 -18.14
N GLY A 54 12.64 10.68 -17.04
CA GLY A 54 13.07 11.42 -15.85
C GLY A 54 12.04 11.45 -14.71
N GLU A 55 10.87 10.82 -14.86
CA GLU A 55 9.87 10.78 -13.79
C GLU A 55 10.30 9.85 -12.64
N THR A 56 10.11 10.32 -11.40
CA THR A 56 10.56 9.63 -10.19
C THR A 56 9.46 9.61 -9.14
N VAL A 57 9.23 8.45 -8.51
CA VAL A 57 8.25 8.24 -7.44
C VAL A 57 8.98 8.00 -6.12
N LEU A 58 8.59 8.72 -5.06
CA LEU A 58 9.10 8.51 -3.70
C LEU A 58 8.09 7.73 -2.86
N VAL A 59 8.44 6.49 -2.49
CA VAL A 59 7.67 5.65 -1.59
C VAL A 59 8.08 5.92 -0.14
N VAL A 60 7.16 6.41 0.69
CA VAL A 60 7.40 6.65 2.12
C VAL A 60 6.53 5.72 2.95
N ASP A 61 7.18 4.75 3.60
CA ASP A 61 6.53 3.76 4.45
C ASP A 61 7.53 3.30 5.51
N ASP A 62 7.12 3.18 6.77
CA ASP A 62 7.97 2.82 7.90
C ASP A 62 8.26 1.31 7.99
N ALA A 63 7.44 0.47 7.35
CA ALA A 63 7.63 -0.96 7.26
C ALA A 63 8.50 -1.34 6.03
N PRO A 64 9.71 -1.89 6.23
CA PRO A 64 10.62 -2.23 5.12
C PRO A 64 10.02 -3.19 4.09
N ALA A 65 9.25 -4.19 4.56
CA ALA A 65 8.64 -5.18 3.69
C ALA A 65 7.56 -4.57 2.77
N VAL A 66 6.76 -3.63 3.29
CA VAL A 66 5.74 -2.92 2.50
C VAL A 66 6.41 -2.02 1.48
N ARG A 67 7.44 -1.28 1.90
CA ARG A 67 8.19 -0.39 1.01
C ARG A 67 8.88 -1.14 -0.13
N MET A 68 9.39 -2.34 0.11
CA MET A 68 9.96 -3.18 -0.96
C MET A 68 8.89 -3.57 -1.98
N LEU A 69 7.76 -4.10 -1.50
CA LEU A 69 6.65 -4.53 -2.37
C LEU A 69 6.07 -3.38 -3.21
N VAL A 70 5.90 -2.20 -2.61
CA VAL A 70 5.24 -1.06 -3.28
C VAL A 70 6.12 -0.44 -4.37
N ARG A 71 7.46 -0.62 -4.32
CA ARG A 71 8.37 -0.10 -5.36
C ARG A 71 8.28 -0.83 -6.68
N GLU A 72 7.87 -2.09 -6.68
CA GLU A 72 7.82 -2.92 -7.88
C GLU A 72 6.85 -2.32 -8.92
N VAL A 73 5.71 -1.79 -8.47
CA VAL A 73 4.68 -1.27 -9.39
C VAL A 73 5.14 -0.03 -10.16
N PRO A 74 5.70 1.03 -9.54
CA PRO A 74 6.25 2.16 -10.31
C PRO A 74 7.43 1.76 -11.20
N GLU A 75 8.30 0.86 -10.76
CA GLU A 75 9.45 0.39 -11.56
C GLU A 75 8.97 -0.34 -12.83
N ASP A 76 7.95 -1.20 -12.71
CA ASP A 76 7.32 -1.88 -13.84
C ASP A 76 6.65 -0.92 -14.84
N LEU A 77 6.21 0.25 -14.37
CA LEU A 77 5.65 1.33 -15.19
C LEU A 77 6.74 2.27 -15.78
N GLY A 78 8.02 2.02 -15.48
CA GLY A 78 9.17 2.76 -15.99
C GLY A 78 9.62 3.94 -15.14
N TYR A 79 9.02 4.16 -13.96
CA TYR A 79 9.42 5.23 -13.05
C TYR A 79 10.68 4.86 -12.29
N ALA A 80 11.53 5.85 -11.99
CA ALA A 80 12.55 5.66 -10.97
C ALA A 80 11.87 5.63 -9.59
N ALA A 81 11.94 4.51 -8.86
CA ALA A 81 11.34 4.43 -7.52
C ALA A 81 12.40 4.63 -6.42
N LEU A 82 12.24 5.67 -5.63
CA LEU A 82 13.03 5.93 -4.43
C LEU A 82 12.22 5.59 -3.19
N SER A 83 12.91 5.34 -2.07
CA SER A 83 12.25 4.84 -0.87
C SER A 83 12.84 5.45 0.40
N SER A 84 11.97 5.78 1.37
CA SER A 84 12.37 6.33 2.65
C SER A 84 11.50 5.78 3.80
N PRO A 85 12.07 5.43 4.97
CA PRO A 85 11.33 4.98 6.14
C PRO A 85 10.65 6.11 6.93
N ALA A 86 10.92 7.39 6.64
CA ALA A 86 10.38 8.51 7.41
C ALA A 86 10.11 9.78 6.59
N THR A 87 9.03 10.49 6.95
CA THR A 87 8.58 11.80 6.44
C THR A 87 9.54 12.96 6.78
N ARG A 88 10.47 12.80 7.73
CA ARG A 88 11.36 13.90 8.20
C ARG A 88 12.37 14.39 7.16
N ARG A 89 12.55 13.66 6.05
CA ARG A 89 13.36 14.07 4.88
C ARG A 89 12.52 14.48 3.65
N LEU A 90 11.22 14.73 3.78
CA LEU A 90 10.42 15.31 2.68
C LEU A 90 10.81 16.77 2.36
N ARG A 91 11.49 17.47 3.26
CA ARG A 91 11.91 18.88 3.06
C ARG A 91 13.00 19.10 2.00
N ARG A 92 13.60 18.05 1.44
CA ARG A 92 14.56 18.16 0.32
C ARG A 92 14.01 17.70 -1.02
N TRP A 93 12.97 16.85 -1.01
CA TRP A 93 12.29 16.37 -2.22
C TRP A 93 11.11 17.26 -2.60
N ALA A 94 10.32 17.73 -1.61
CA ALA A 94 9.19 18.63 -1.85
C ALA A 94 9.64 19.98 -2.47
N THR A 95 10.81 20.50 -2.09
CA THR A 95 11.32 21.78 -2.60
C THR A 95 11.78 21.75 -4.05
N ALA A 96 12.03 20.56 -4.62
CA ALA A 96 12.53 20.41 -5.99
C ALA A 96 11.41 20.13 -7.01
N ILE A 97 10.22 19.70 -6.57
CA ILE A 97 9.14 19.23 -7.47
C ILE A 97 7.78 19.91 -7.16
N TRP A 98 7.53 20.41 -5.95
CA TRP A 98 6.22 20.95 -5.57
C TRP A 98 6.14 22.48 -5.62
N SER A 99 5.26 23.00 -6.47
CA SER A 99 4.81 24.40 -6.50
C SER A 99 4.02 24.77 -5.22
N PRO A 100 3.90 26.06 -4.83
CA PRO A 100 3.45 26.48 -3.49
C PRO A 100 1.98 26.22 -3.12
N ALA A 101 1.19 25.56 -3.97
CA ALA A 101 -0.27 25.45 -3.85
C ALA A 101 -0.78 24.50 -2.75
N TRP A 102 0.11 23.80 -2.03
CA TRP A 102 -0.24 22.87 -0.95
C TRP A 102 0.42 23.24 0.38
N ARG A 103 0.44 24.54 0.70
CA ARG A 103 0.58 24.98 2.08
C ARG A 103 -0.81 24.94 2.70
N CYS A 104 -1.02 24.06 3.67
CA CYS A 104 -2.03 24.31 4.69
C CYS A 104 -1.69 25.60 5.45
#